data_AF-A0AAE0STU1-F1
#
_entry.id   AF-A0AAE0STU1-F1
#
_cell.length_a   1.000
_cell.length_b   1.000
_cell.length_c   1.000
_cell.angle_alpha   90.00
_cell.angle_beta   90.00
_cell.angle_gamma   90.00
#
_symmetry.space_group_name_H-M   'P 1'
#
loop_
_entity.id
_entity.type
_entity.pdbx_description
1 polymer ?
#
loop_
_entity_poly.entity_id
_entity_poly.type
_entity_poly.pdbx_seq_one_letter_code
_entity_poly.pdbx_strand_id
1 'polypeptide(L)'
;MITLYICLLAALTCPVLSARPSGLHFVGIGYNILKGNPDGGVASRGGVDPGLLLTRRIFEISPGDSPVEVVYEPRYSCARIQTTSVFYGTKSYQKKLSLGVKSSGAANVVLASFAFSLSAGYASAHEETHAHRNVFQDDQKVCNLGRARFAEELAESEHFNISRGFASAICSLPLNYNQSAYMEFLNDWGTVINTISETNSYVTSVSLMRMSLELFTHYICARFSITCLYKHIQHDNQILCRNGF
;
A
#
# COMPACT_ATOMS: atom_id res chain seq x y z
N MET A 1 30.69 -7.62 -53.89
CA MET A 1 30.49 -6.56 -52.88
C MET A 1 29.03 -6.10 -52.80
N ILE A 2 28.06 -7.01 -52.55
CA ILE A 2 26.64 -6.62 -52.40
C ILE A 2 25.97 -7.36 -51.21
N THR A 3 26.56 -8.44 -50.70
CA THR A 3 25.98 -9.25 -49.63
C THR A 3 26.21 -8.74 -48.20
N LEU A 4 27.07 -7.74 -47.97
CA LEU A 4 27.37 -7.24 -46.62
C LEU A 4 26.47 -6.08 -46.16
N TYR A 5 25.73 -5.43 -47.06
CA TYR A 5 24.94 -4.23 -46.75
C TYR A 5 23.52 -4.53 -46.25
N ILE A 6 23.02 -5.74 -46.42
CA ILE A 6 21.64 -6.10 -46.07
C ILE A 6 21.51 -6.49 -44.58
N CYS A 7 22.56 -7.01 -43.95
CA CYS A 7 22.52 -7.35 -42.52
C CYS A 7 22.56 -6.12 -41.59
N LEU A 8 23.06 -4.96 -42.04
CA LEU A 8 23.13 -3.76 -41.20
C LEU A 8 21.80 -3.01 -41.10
N LEU A 9 20.89 -3.19 -42.07
CA LEU A 9 19.57 -2.53 -42.09
C LEU A 9 18.49 -3.30 -41.31
N ALA A 10 18.70 -4.59 -41.02
CA ALA A 10 17.77 -5.36 -40.19
C ALA A 10 17.98 -5.18 -38.68
N ALA A 11 19.06 -4.50 -38.25
CA ALA A 11 19.36 -4.27 -36.83
C ALA A 11 18.72 -2.99 -36.24
N LEU A 12 18.01 -2.19 -37.06
CA LEU A 12 17.56 -0.84 -36.68
C LEU A 12 16.05 -0.70 -36.44
N THR A 13 15.29 -1.80 -36.49
CA THR A 13 13.89 -1.80 -36.04
C THR A 13 13.63 -3.01 -35.17
N CYS A 14 14.35 -3.09 -34.04
CA CYS A 14 13.75 -3.73 -32.88
C CYS A 14 12.75 -2.70 -32.35
N PRO A 15 11.43 -2.86 -32.52
CA PRO A 15 10.53 -2.14 -31.65
C PRO A 15 10.92 -2.62 -30.25
N VAL A 16 11.55 -1.74 -29.48
CA VAL A 16 11.57 -1.90 -28.04
C VAL A 16 10.09 -1.94 -27.70
N LEU A 17 9.57 -3.15 -27.51
CA LEU A 17 8.25 -3.34 -26.93
C LEU A 17 8.41 -2.74 -25.55
N SER A 18 8.11 -1.45 -25.43
CA SER A 18 8.10 -0.73 -24.17
C SER A 18 7.02 -1.43 -23.37
N ALA A 19 7.42 -2.41 -22.56
CA ALA A 19 6.52 -3.07 -21.66
C ALA A 19 5.93 -1.95 -20.81
N ARG A 20 4.65 -1.68 -21.01
CA ARG A 20 3.89 -0.65 -20.31
C ARG A 20 4.31 -0.70 -18.84
N PRO A 21 4.84 0.39 -18.25
CA PRO A 21 5.40 0.31 -16.91
C PRO A 21 4.36 -0.28 -15.96
N SER A 22 4.65 -1.46 -15.38
CA SER A 22 3.65 -2.12 -14.54
C SER A 22 3.42 -1.22 -13.33
N GLY A 23 2.15 -0.93 -13.03
CA GLY A 23 1.75 0.05 -12.02
C GLY A 23 1.01 1.28 -12.53
N LEU A 24 1.06 1.58 -13.84
CA LEU A 24 0.13 2.52 -14.49
C LEU A 24 -1.34 2.15 -14.22
N HIS A 25 -1.61 0.85 -14.13
CA HIS A 25 -2.94 0.31 -13.90
C HIS A 25 -3.54 0.71 -12.55
N PHE A 26 -2.72 1.04 -11.54
CA PHE A 26 -3.19 1.43 -10.21
C PHE A 26 -3.41 2.94 -10.06
N VAL A 27 -2.89 3.78 -10.97
CA VAL A 27 -3.16 5.23 -10.89
C VAL A 27 -4.61 5.48 -11.29
N GLY A 28 -5.31 6.29 -10.50
CA GLY A 28 -6.68 6.72 -10.72
C GLY A 28 -7.74 5.65 -10.44
N ILE A 29 -7.41 4.55 -9.75
CA ILE A 29 -8.42 3.58 -9.29
C ILE A 29 -8.91 3.92 -7.87
N GLY A 30 -10.09 3.41 -7.53
CA GLY A 30 -10.61 3.46 -6.17
C GLY A 30 -9.76 2.64 -5.20
N TYR A 31 -9.62 3.15 -3.98
CA TYR A 31 -8.98 2.46 -2.86
C TYR A 31 -9.88 2.50 -1.62
N ASN A 32 -10.16 1.34 -1.04
CA ASN A 32 -10.87 1.26 0.24
C ASN A 32 -9.86 1.17 1.38
N ILE A 33 -9.60 2.31 2.04
CA ILE A 33 -8.58 2.42 3.09
C ILE A 33 -8.90 1.56 4.31
N LEU A 34 -10.17 1.23 4.57
CA LEU A 34 -10.56 0.40 5.71
C LEU A 34 -10.27 -1.08 5.44
N LYS A 35 -10.44 -1.52 4.20
CA LYS A 35 -10.21 -2.91 3.77
C LYS A 35 -8.77 -3.16 3.27
N GLY A 36 -8.03 -2.09 3.01
CA GLY A 36 -6.67 -2.15 2.51
C GLY A 36 -5.71 -2.93 3.41
N ASN A 37 -4.72 -3.54 2.80
CA ASN A 37 -3.56 -4.11 3.46
C ASN A 37 -2.37 -4.07 2.49
N PRO A 38 -1.43 -3.12 2.67
CA PRO A 38 -0.25 -3.00 1.81
C PRO A 38 0.70 -4.20 1.86
N ASP A 39 0.66 -5.02 2.93
CA ASP A 39 1.36 -6.31 2.96
C ASP A 39 0.68 -7.36 2.06
N GLY A 40 -0.49 -7.05 1.50
CA GLY A 40 -1.30 -7.95 0.70
C GLY A 40 -2.20 -8.87 1.51
N GLY A 41 -2.42 -10.08 0.99
CA GLY A 41 -3.31 -11.08 1.58
C GLY A 41 -2.68 -11.80 2.77
N VAL A 42 -1.86 -12.82 2.49
CA VAL A 42 -1.26 -13.66 3.52
C VAL A 42 0.04 -13.03 4.01
N ALA A 43 0.13 -12.70 5.30
CA ALA A 43 1.24 -11.95 5.90
C ALA A 43 2.65 -12.51 5.61
N SER A 44 2.79 -13.81 5.31
CA SER A 44 4.08 -14.46 5.00
C SER A 44 4.39 -14.60 3.51
N ARG A 45 3.43 -14.34 2.62
CA ARG A 45 3.59 -14.54 1.15
C ARG A 45 3.33 -13.28 0.35
N GLY A 46 2.88 -12.21 1.00
CA GLY A 46 2.45 -10.99 0.34
C GLY A 46 1.12 -11.17 -0.39
N GLY A 47 0.86 -10.28 -1.33
CA GLY A 47 -0.28 -10.35 -2.24
C GLY A 47 -0.62 -8.97 -2.80
N VAL A 48 -1.64 -8.92 -3.64
CA VAL A 48 -2.24 -7.63 -4.05
C VAL A 48 -2.97 -7.05 -2.84
N ASP A 49 -2.79 -5.76 -2.59
CA ASP A 49 -3.52 -5.05 -1.53
C ASP A 49 -5.04 -5.18 -1.78
N PRO A 50 -5.81 -5.79 -0.86
CA PRO A 50 -7.25 -6.01 -1.02
C PRO A 50 -8.08 -4.71 -1.06
N GLY A 51 -7.49 -3.58 -0.68
CA GLY A 51 -8.12 -2.27 -0.81
C GLY A 51 -8.10 -1.71 -2.23
N LEU A 52 -7.22 -2.21 -3.11
CA LEU A 52 -7.13 -1.76 -4.51
C LEU A 52 -8.30 -2.30 -5.34
N LEU A 53 -9.15 -1.41 -5.84
CA LEU A 53 -10.31 -1.76 -6.65
C LEU A 53 -9.93 -1.73 -8.14
N LEU A 54 -9.24 -2.78 -8.60
CA LEU A 54 -8.60 -2.84 -9.93
C LEU A 54 -9.54 -2.61 -11.12
N THR A 55 -10.82 -2.91 -10.97
CA THR A 55 -11.86 -2.73 -12.00
C THR A 55 -12.60 -1.40 -11.89
N ARG A 56 -12.33 -0.60 -10.85
CA ARG A 56 -13.06 0.62 -10.49
C ARG A 56 -12.16 1.83 -10.72
N ARG A 57 -11.98 2.14 -12.00
CA ARG A 57 -11.21 3.30 -12.45
C ARG A 57 -12.03 4.58 -12.27
N ILE A 58 -11.50 5.53 -11.52
CA ILE A 58 -12.12 6.82 -11.22
C ILE A 58 -11.65 7.88 -12.23
N PHE A 59 -10.35 7.98 -12.49
CA PHE A 59 -9.83 8.86 -13.54
C PHE A 59 -9.80 8.16 -14.88
N GLU A 60 -10.29 8.83 -15.93
CA GLU A 60 -10.06 8.38 -17.29
C GLU A 60 -8.57 8.60 -17.61
N ILE A 61 -7.91 7.55 -18.10
CA ILE A 61 -6.51 7.61 -18.50
C ILE A 61 -6.48 7.25 -19.97
N SER A 62 -5.93 8.15 -20.79
CA SER A 62 -5.82 7.96 -22.22
C SER A 62 -5.08 6.66 -22.57
N PRO A 63 -5.46 5.97 -23.65
CA PRO A 63 -4.73 4.81 -24.12
C PRO A 63 -3.32 5.20 -24.58
N GLY A 64 -2.37 4.28 -24.48
CA GLY A 64 -0.97 4.49 -24.85
C GLY A 64 0.01 4.27 -23.71
N ASP A 65 1.29 4.43 -24.03
CA ASP A 65 2.43 4.21 -23.13
C ASP A 65 2.77 5.45 -22.28
N SER A 66 2.40 6.64 -22.76
CA SER A 66 2.65 7.93 -22.11
C SER A 66 1.39 8.80 -22.08
N PRO A 67 0.34 8.39 -21.32
CA PRO A 67 -0.84 9.20 -21.14
C PRO A 67 -0.49 10.54 -20.46
N VAL A 68 -1.08 11.63 -20.94
CA VAL A 68 -0.85 12.98 -20.40
C VAL A 68 -1.32 13.10 -18.93
N GLU A 69 -2.26 12.25 -18.53
CA GLU A 69 -2.82 12.19 -17.19
C GLU A 69 -1.85 11.57 -16.17
N VAL A 70 -0.76 10.95 -16.61
CA VAL A 70 0.21 10.27 -15.73
C VAL A 70 1.63 10.77 -15.97
N VAL A 71 2.26 11.24 -14.89
CA VAL A 71 3.70 11.48 -14.87
C VAL A 71 4.41 10.21 -14.42
N TYR A 72 5.37 9.76 -15.22
CA TYR A 72 6.18 8.58 -14.94
C TYR A 72 7.64 8.96 -14.66
N GLU A 73 8.16 8.48 -13.54
CA GLU A 73 9.54 8.65 -13.09
C GLU A 73 10.22 7.27 -13.04
N PRO A 74 10.79 6.78 -14.16
CA PRO A 74 11.50 5.51 -14.18
C PRO A 74 12.77 5.55 -13.34
N ARG A 75 13.15 4.40 -12.78
CA ARG A 75 14.48 4.16 -12.23
C ARG A 75 15.20 3.13 -13.08
N TYR A 76 16.41 3.48 -13.54
CA TYR A 76 17.26 2.56 -14.31
C TYR A 76 17.81 1.39 -13.48
N SER A 77 17.73 1.49 -12.15
CA SER A 77 18.18 0.45 -11.24
C SER A 77 17.24 0.32 -10.05
N CYS A 78 17.27 -0.87 -9.45
CA CYS A 78 16.49 -1.23 -8.29
C CYS A 78 16.84 -0.35 -7.09
N ALA A 79 15.93 0.53 -6.67
CA ALA A 79 16.00 1.16 -5.37
C ALA A 79 15.60 0.13 -4.31
N ARG A 80 16.61 -0.43 -3.63
CA ARG A 80 16.39 -1.42 -2.57
C ARG A 80 15.95 -0.72 -1.31
N ILE A 81 14.73 -1.01 -0.88
CA ILE A 81 14.16 -0.53 0.38
C ILE A 81 14.14 -1.71 1.33
N GLN A 82 14.83 -1.59 2.47
CA GLN A 82 14.76 -2.58 3.54
C GLN A 82 14.05 -1.96 4.74
N THR A 83 13.07 -2.66 5.29
CA THR A 83 12.31 -2.20 6.44
C THR A 83 12.18 -3.33 7.45
N THR A 84 12.55 -3.03 8.69
CA THR A 84 12.33 -3.90 9.84
C THR A 84 11.30 -3.22 10.73
N SER A 85 10.21 -3.92 11.02
CA SER A 85 9.13 -3.43 11.88
C SER A 85 8.85 -4.42 13.00
N VAL A 86 8.86 -3.95 14.23
CA VAL A 86 8.38 -4.74 15.37
C VAL A 86 6.99 -4.24 15.75
N PHE A 87 6.02 -5.15 15.84
CA PHE A 87 4.65 -4.79 16.20
C PHE A 87 4.04 -5.74 17.23
N TYR A 88 3.23 -5.15 18.10
CA TYR A 88 2.41 -5.80 19.12
C TYR A 88 1.12 -4.99 19.30
N GLY A 89 -0.03 -5.64 19.16
CA GLY A 89 -1.33 -4.97 19.10
C GLY A 89 -1.66 -4.39 17.73
N THR A 90 -2.94 -4.11 17.52
CA THR A 90 -3.47 -3.64 16.23
C THR A 90 -3.03 -2.24 15.86
N LYS A 91 -2.81 -1.35 16.83
CA LYS A 91 -2.38 0.04 16.57
C LYS A 91 -0.96 0.11 16.00
N SER A 92 -0.03 -0.67 16.53
CA SER A 92 1.34 -0.74 15.98
C SER A 92 1.36 -1.45 14.63
N TYR A 93 0.48 -2.43 14.41
CA TYR A 93 0.27 -3.04 13.09
C TYR A 93 -0.27 -2.02 12.06
N GLN A 94 -1.27 -1.20 12.39
CA GLN A 94 -1.74 -0.12 11.52
C GLN A 94 -0.61 0.86 11.19
N LYS A 95 0.17 1.28 12.20
CA LYS A 95 1.30 2.19 12.01
C LYS A 95 2.35 1.64 11.04
N LYS A 96 2.64 0.34 11.13
CA LYS A 96 3.49 -0.36 10.18
C LYS A 96 2.93 -0.24 8.76
N LEU A 97 1.66 -0.58 8.55
CA LEU A 97 1.02 -0.54 7.22
C LEU A 97 0.96 0.89 6.64
N SER A 98 0.76 1.91 7.48
CA SER A 98 0.73 3.32 7.07
C SER A 98 2.05 3.82 6.46
N LEU A 99 3.15 3.09 6.62
CA LEU A 99 4.40 3.43 5.92
C LEU A 99 4.29 3.21 4.41
N GLY A 100 3.47 2.24 3.97
CA GLY A 100 3.25 1.89 2.56
C GLY A 100 2.14 2.70 1.88
N VAL A 101 1.30 3.41 2.65
CA VAL A 101 0.17 4.20 2.12
C VAL A 101 0.21 5.59 2.71
N LYS A 102 0.41 6.59 1.84
CA LYS A 102 0.31 8.00 2.19
C LYS A 102 -0.97 8.56 1.61
N SER A 103 -1.82 9.09 2.49
CA SER A 103 -3.05 9.78 2.13
C SER A 103 -2.91 11.28 2.41
N SER A 104 -3.63 12.10 1.66
CA SER A 104 -3.74 13.55 1.83
C SER A 104 -5.22 13.98 1.87
N GLY A 105 -5.51 15.20 2.35
CA GLY A 105 -6.87 15.77 2.40
C GLY A 105 -7.52 15.83 3.80
N ALA A 106 -8.55 16.66 3.98
CA ALA A 106 -9.15 16.93 5.29
C ALA A 106 -9.93 15.75 5.90
N ALA A 107 -10.62 14.95 5.08
CA ALA A 107 -11.32 13.74 5.51
C ALA A 107 -10.38 12.61 5.97
N ASN A 108 -9.08 12.75 5.69
CA ASN A 108 -8.06 11.76 5.97
C ASN A 108 -7.83 11.54 7.47
N VAL A 109 -7.92 12.57 8.32
CA VAL A 109 -7.59 12.43 9.75
C VAL A 109 -8.47 11.39 10.45
N VAL A 110 -9.78 11.38 10.12
CA VAL A 110 -10.72 10.40 10.68
C VAL A 110 -10.49 9.03 10.06
N LEU A 111 -10.44 8.93 8.73
CA LEU A 111 -10.27 7.64 8.03
C LEU A 111 -8.94 6.96 8.35
N ALA A 112 -7.85 7.73 8.49
CA ALA A 112 -6.52 7.22 8.84
C ALA A 112 -6.51 6.50 10.20
N SER A 113 -7.31 6.96 11.17
CA SER A 113 -7.38 6.32 12.49
C SER A 113 -8.00 4.90 12.45
N PHE A 114 -8.78 4.62 11.40
CA PHE A 114 -9.43 3.32 11.13
C PHE A 114 -8.83 2.58 9.93
N ALA A 115 -7.74 3.09 9.33
CA ALA A 115 -7.11 2.48 8.17
C ALA A 115 -6.80 1.00 8.42
N PHE A 116 -7.10 0.16 7.44
CA PHE A 116 -6.81 -1.28 7.40
C PHE A 116 -7.57 -2.13 8.44
N SER A 117 -8.42 -1.53 9.26
CA SER A 117 -9.11 -2.21 10.37
C SER A 117 -10.07 -3.32 9.96
N LEU A 118 -10.52 -3.33 8.70
CA LEU A 118 -11.40 -4.36 8.14
C LEU A 118 -10.64 -5.39 7.29
N SER A 119 -9.30 -5.35 7.28
CA SER A 119 -8.48 -6.33 6.56
C SER A 119 -8.31 -7.63 7.34
N ALA A 120 -8.13 -8.75 6.61
CA ALA A 120 -7.82 -10.04 7.23
C ALA A 120 -6.50 -10.01 8.03
N GLY A 121 -5.51 -9.24 7.55
CA GLY A 121 -4.24 -9.04 8.26
C GLY A 121 -4.42 -8.35 9.61
N TYR A 122 -5.31 -7.35 9.69
CA TYR A 122 -5.65 -6.70 10.95
C TYR A 122 -6.33 -7.65 11.93
N ALA A 123 -7.31 -8.44 11.47
CA ALA A 123 -7.97 -9.43 12.31
C ALA A 123 -6.99 -10.49 12.83
N SER A 124 -6.08 -10.97 11.98
CA SER A 124 -5.03 -11.90 12.38
C SER A 124 -4.04 -11.28 13.38
N ALA A 125 -3.60 -10.05 13.15
CA ALA A 125 -2.74 -9.33 14.08
C ALA A 125 -3.43 -9.11 15.43
N HIS A 126 -4.73 -8.81 15.44
CA HIS A 126 -5.52 -8.69 16.66
C HIS A 126 -5.50 -9.99 17.46
N GLU A 127 -5.87 -11.10 16.82
CA GLU A 127 -5.95 -12.41 17.47
C GLU A 127 -4.58 -12.89 18.01
N GLU A 128 -3.54 -12.79 17.19
CA GLU A 128 -2.20 -13.24 17.58
C GLU A 128 -1.59 -12.38 18.70
N THR A 129 -1.85 -11.07 18.71
CA THR A 129 -1.27 -10.17 19.72
C THR A 129 -2.11 -10.11 21.00
N HIS A 130 -3.43 -10.23 20.91
CA HIS A 130 -4.34 -10.11 22.06
C HIS A 130 -4.55 -11.47 22.75
N ALA A 131 -4.94 -12.50 22.01
CA ALA A 131 -5.23 -13.82 22.59
C ALA A 131 -3.93 -14.61 22.83
N HIS A 132 -3.04 -14.64 21.83
CA HIS A 132 -1.82 -15.45 21.89
C HIS A 132 -0.60 -14.70 22.44
N ARG A 133 -0.75 -13.38 22.66
CA ARG A 133 0.31 -12.51 23.21
C ARG A 133 1.63 -12.63 22.44
N ASN A 134 1.54 -12.73 21.12
CA ASN A 134 2.69 -12.80 20.24
C ASN A 134 3.16 -11.40 19.82
N VAL A 135 4.47 -11.20 19.82
CA VAL A 135 5.19 -10.08 19.22
C VAL A 135 5.71 -10.53 17.86
N PHE A 136 5.61 -9.64 16.88
CA PHE A 136 6.07 -9.90 15.53
C PHE A 136 7.22 -8.98 15.16
N GLN A 137 8.23 -9.54 14.49
CA GLN A 137 9.24 -8.80 13.76
C GLN A 137 9.06 -9.13 12.28
N ASP A 138 8.77 -8.11 11.47
CA ASP A 138 8.66 -8.21 10.02
C ASP A 138 9.84 -7.52 9.35
N ASP A 139 10.56 -8.28 8.53
CA ASP A 139 11.67 -7.83 7.71
C ASP A 139 11.27 -7.93 6.24
N GLN A 140 11.14 -6.77 5.58
CA GLN A 140 10.77 -6.66 4.18
C GLN A 140 11.90 -6.05 3.36
N LYS A 141 12.12 -6.60 2.16
CA LYS A 141 12.99 -6.01 1.13
C LYS A 141 12.21 -5.81 -0.15
N VAL A 142 12.09 -4.57 -0.59
CA VAL A 142 11.38 -4.18 -1.82
C VAL A 142 12.37 -3.67 -2.85
N CYS A 143 12.15 -4.06 -4.10
CA CYS A 143 12.81 -3.48 -5.25
C CYS A 143 11.85 -2.50 -5.93
N ASN A 144 12.15 -1.19 -5.90
CA ASN A 144 11.37 -0.18 -6.59
C ASN A 144 12.08 0.25 -7.90
N LEU A 145 11.36 0.17 -9.02
CA LEU A 145 11.87 0.48 -10.37
C LEU A 145 11.26 1.76 -10.97
N GLY A 146 10.45 2.50 -10.22
CA GLY A 146 9.90 3.76 -10.65
C GLY A 146 8.69 4.20 -9.85
N ARG A 147 8.14 5.33 -10.24
CA ARG A 147 6.90 5.89 -9.70
C ARG A 147 6.03 6.39 -10.85
N ALA A 148 4.73 6.17 -10.73
CA ALA A 148 3.71 6.82 -11.52
C ALA A 148 2.82 7.65 -10.61
N ARG A 149 2.44 8.84 -11.06
CA ARG A 149 1.45 9.68 -10.37
C ARG A 149 0.50 10.31 -11.35
N PHE A 150 -0.71 10.59 -10.90
CA PHE A 150 -1.64 11.43 -11.62
C PHE A 150 -1.05 12.85 -11.76
N ALA A 151 -1.17 13.43 -12.94
CA ALA A 151 -0.72 14.78 -13.25
C ALA A 151 -1.77 15.81 -12.79
N GLU A 152 -2.06 15.83 -11.49
CA GLU A 152 -3.09 16.69 -10.90
C GLU A 152 -2.91 18.17 -11.27
N GLU A 153 -1.66 18.63 -11.41
CA GLU A 153 -1.30 19.98 -11.81
C GLU A 153 -1.76 20.38 -13.22
N LEU A 154 -2.06 19.41 -14.09
CA LEU A 154 -2.54 19.63 -15.46
C LEU A 154 -4.05 19.40 -15.59
N ALA A 155 -4.71 18.88 -14.55
CA ALA A 155 -6.08 18.39 -14.66
C ALA A 155 -7.08 19.47 -15.07
N GLU A 156 -6.90 20.70 -14.57
CA GLU A 156 -7.77 21.82 -14.92
C GLU A 156 -7.48 22.34 -16.35
N SER A 157 -6.20 22.57 -16.69
CA SER A 157 -5.82 23.15 -17.97
C SER A 157 -6.03 22.22 -19.15
N GLU A 158 -5.83 20.92 -18.95
CA GLU A 158 -5.97 19.87 -19.97
C GLU A 158 -7.33 19.17 -19.91
N HIS A 159 -8.24 19.61 -19.02
CA HIS A 159 -9.59 19.07 -18.86
C HIS A 159 -9.64 17.55 -18.68
N PHE A 160 -8.86 17.03 -17.72
CA PHE A 160 -8.86 15.58 -17.43
C PHE A 160 -10.23 15.11 -16.94
N ASN A 161 -10.70 14.01 -17.52
CA ASN A 161 -12.02 13.46 -17.24
C ASN A 161 -11.98 12.38 -16.16
N ILE A 162 -13.11 12.24 -15.47
CA ILE A 162 -13.42 11.03 -14.70
C ILE A 162 -14.01 9.96 -15.61
N SER A 163 -13.93 8.70 -15.19
CA SER A 163 -14.52 7.60 -15.95
C SER A 163 -16.04 7.71 -16.01
N ARG A 164 -16.63 7.27 -17.14
CA ARG A 164 -18.09 7.23 -17.30
C ARG A 164 -18.78 6.38 -16.24
N GLY A 165 -18.15 5.28 -15.81
CA GLY A 165 -18.70 4.43 -14.76
C GLY A 165 -18.80 5.16 -13.42
N PHE A 166 -17.76 5.92 -13.07
CA PHE A 166 -17.74 6.70 -11.84
C PHE A 166 -18.72 7.88 -11.91
N ALA A 167 -18.74 8.60 -13.02
CA ALA A 167 -19.68 9.69 -13.27
C ALA A 167 -21.13 9.20 -13.14
N SER A 168 -21.47 8.08 -13.79
CA SER A 168 -22.81 7.48 -13.72
C SER A 168 -23.18 7.08 -12.29
N ALA A 169 -22.24 6.52 -11.52
CA ALA A 169 -22.49 6.12 -10.14
C ALA A 169 -22.74 7.33 -9.23
N ILE A 170 -21.98 8.42 -9.39
CA ILE A 170 -22.21 9.67 -8.66
C ILE A 170 -23.58 10.27 -9.03
N CYS A 171 -23.90 10.35 -10.32
CA CYS A 171 -25.19 10.89 -10.78
C CYS A 171 -26.40 10.07 -10.31
N SER A 172 -26.18 8.81 -9.88
CA SER A 172 -27.23 7.94 -9.33
C SER A 172 -27.39 8.08 -7.81
N LEU A 173 -26.51 8.82 -7.13
CA LEU A 173 -26.65 9.07 -5.70
C LEU A 173 -27.83 10.02 -5.43
N PRO A 174 -28.58 9.80 -4.34
CA PRO A 174 -29.67 10.69 -3.97
C PRO A 174 -29.12 12.07 -3.57
N LEU A 175 -29.84 13.13 -3.95
CA LEU A 175 -29.49 14.52 -3.61
C LEU A 175 -29.39 14.75 -2.09
N ASN A 176 -30.24 14.07 -1.33
CA ASN A 176 -30.19 14.07 0.12
C ASN A 176 -29.41 12.84 0.59
N TYR A 177 -28.59 13.03 1.63
CA TYR A 177 -27.81 11.95 2.20
C TYR A 177 -28.69 10.75 2.57
N ASN A 178 -28.39 9.61 1.95
CA ASN A 178 -28.98 8.33 2.29
C ASN A 178 -27.83 7.39 2.66
N GLN A 179 -27.79 6.99 3.94
CA GLN A 179 -26.69 6.18 4.45
C GLN A 179 -26.48 4.90 3.65
N SER A 180 -27.55 4.19 3.27
CA SER A 180 -27.43 2.94 2.52
C SER A 180 -26.82 3.16 1.14
N ALA A 181 -27.34 4.12 0.38
CA ALA A 181 -26.86 4.41 -0.98
C ALA A 181 -25.40 4.89 -0.98
N TYR A 182 -25.02 5.72 -0.02
CA TYR A 182 -23.64 6.19 0.10
C TYR A 182 -22.69 5.08 0.55
N MET A 183 -23.10 4.21 1.47
CA MET A 183 -22.27 3.08 1.90
C MET A 183 -22.09 2.04 0.79
N GLU A 184 -23.11 1.83 -0.04
CA GLU A 184 -22.99 1.00 -1.25
C GLU A 184 -21.98 1.61 -2.25
N PHE A 185 -22.10 2.91 -2.52
CA PHE A 185 -21.14 3.62 -3.38
C PHE A 185 -19.70 3.50 -2.86
N LEU A 186 -19.47 3.70 -1.57
CA LEU A 186 -18.14 3.57 -0.95
C LEU A 186 -17.61 2.13 -0.95
N ASN A 187 -18.49 1.14 -0.88
CA ASN A 187 -18.10 -0.26 -1.03
C ASN A 187 -17.66 -0.57 -2.47
N ASP A 188 -18.35 0.02 -3.45
CA ASP A 188 -18.11 -0.22 -4.88
C ASP A 188 -16.94 0.56 -5.44
N TRP A 189 -16.75 1.80 -5.02
CA TRP A 189 -15.76 2.73 -5.58
C TRP A 189 -14.62 3.06 -4.62
N GLY A 190 -14.70 2.61 -3.37
CA GLY A 190 -13.69 2.87 -2.36
C GLY A 190 -13.94 4.18 -1.62
N THR A 191 -13.01 4.48 -0.71
CA THR A 191 -13.10 5.64 0.19
C THR A 191 -12.15 6.77 -0.21
N VAL A 192 -11.09 6.44 -0.94
CA VAL A 192 -10.08 7.37 -1.45
C VAL A 192 -9.68 6.96 -2.85
N ILE A 193 -8.98 7.84 -3.56
CA ILE A 193 -8.48 7.60 -4.92
C ILE A 193 -6.97 7.34 -4.84
N ASN A 194 -6.48 6.33 -5.56
CA ASN A 194 -5.06 6.07 -5.64
C ASN A 194 -4.40 6.99 -6.69
N THR A 195 -3.75 8.07 -6.25
CA THR A 195 -3.15 9.07 -7.16
C THR A 195 -1.67 8.83 -7.43
N ILE A 196 -0.98 8.05 -6.60
CA ILE A 196 0.44 7.74 -6.74
C ILE A 196 0.62 6.23 -6.57
N SER A 197 1.37 5.61 -7.48
CA SER A 197 1.76 4.21 -7.37
C SER A 197 3.27 4.08 -7.56
N GLU A 198 3.91 3.25 -6.74
CA GLU A 198 5.23 2.74 -7.07
C GLU A 198 5.04 1.71 -8.20
N THR A 199 5.82 1.84 -9.27
CA THR A 199 5.68 1.04 -10.49
C THR A 199 6.77 -0.01 -10.55
N ASN A 200 6.46 -1.18 -11.13
CA ASN A 200 7.38 -2.29 -11.28
C ASN A 200 8.04 -2.66 -9.93
N SER A 201 7.31 -2.42 -8.84
CA SER A 201 7.79 -2.67 -7.48
C SER A 201 7.38 -4.07 -7.06
N TYR A 202 8.36 -4.85 -6.61
CA TYR A 202 8.10 -6.21 -6.14
C TYR A 202 8.87 -6.48 -4.87
N VAL A 203 8.26 -7.31 -4.03
CA VAL A 203 8.86 -7.75 -2.78
C VAL A 203 9.87 -8.86 -3.10
N THR A 204 11.13 -8.63 -2.74
CA THR A 204 12.23 -9.58 -2.95
C THR A 204 12.36 -10.58 -1.80
N SER A 205 12.00 -10.17 -0.58
CA SER A 205 11.93 -11.07 0.57
C SER A 205 10.99 -10.51 1.63
N VAL A 206 10.23 -11.39 2.27
CA VAL A 206 9.47 -11.13 3.50
C VAL A 206 9.91 -12.17 4.52
N SER A 207 10.21 -11.74 5.74
CA SER A 207 10.46 -12.62 6.88
C SER A 207 9.65 -12.13 8.06
N LEU A 208 8.62 -12.89 8.41
CA LEU A 208 7.79 -12.64 9.58
C LEU A 208 8.19 -13.60 10.70
N MET A 209 8.91 -13.08 11.68
CA MET A 209 9.27 -13.80 12.90
C MET A 209 8.22 -13.55 13.97
N ARG A 210 7.85 -14.62 14.67
CA ARG A 210 6.87 -14.61 15.77
C ARG A 210 7.53 -15.09 17.05
N MET A 211 7.31 -14.37 18.13
CA MET A 211 7.81 -14.71 19.46
C MET A 211 6.75 -14.38 20.51
N SER A 212 6.64 -15.16 21.58
CA SER A 212 5.75 -14.77 22.69
C SER A 212 6.25 -13.48 23.34
N LEU A 213 5.34 -12.67 23.87
CA LEU A 213 5.68 -11.42 24.56
C LEU A 213 6.59 -11.66 25.76
N GLU A 214 6.45 -12.80 26.43
CA GLU A 214 7.32 -13.18 27.55
C GLU A 214 8.76 -13.43 27.08
N LEU A 215 8.94 -14.24 26.03
CA LEU A 215 10.26 -14.49 25.45
C LEU A 215 10.88 -13.21 24.89
N PHE A 216 10.09 -12.38 24.22
CA PHE A 216 10.54 -11.10 23.68
C PHE A 216 11.00 -10.16 24.79
N THR A 217 10.24 -10.08 25.88
CA THR A 217 10.62 -9.28 27.06
C THR A 217 11.95 -9.78 27.61
N HIS A 218 12.08 -11.08 27.93
CA HIS A 218 13.33 -11.66 28.42
C HIS A 218 14.52 -11.37 27.50
N TYR A 219 14.34 -11.53 26.18
CA TYR A 219 15.36 -11.23 25.18
C TYR A 219 15.82 -9.77 25.24
N ILE A 220 14.89 -8.81 25.29
CA ILE A 220 15.21 -7.38 25.40
C ILE A 220 15.91 -7.07 26.73
N CYS A 221 15.40 -7.56 27.86
CA CYS A 221 15.99 -7.32 29.17
C CYS A 221 17.42 -7.84 29.26
N ALA A 222 17.66 -9.06 28.75
CA ALA A 222 18.98 -9.67 28.71
C ALA A 222 19.92 -8.93 27.74
N ARG A 223 19.42 -8.50 26.58
CA ARG A 223 20.22 -7.82 25.56
C ARG A 223 20.70 -6.44 26.00
N PHE A 224 19.89 -5.72 26.76
CA PHE A 224 20.17 -4.35 27.18
C PHE A 224 20.52 -4.21 28.67
N SER A 225 20.65 -5.32 29.41
CA SER A 225 20.95 -5.35 30.85
C SER A 225 19.98 -4.50 31.69
N ILE A 226 18.68 -4.55 31.37
CA ILE A 226 17.64 -3.76 32.03
C ILE A 226 16.70 -4.68 32.83
N THR A 227 16.25 -4.23 34.00
CA THR A 227 15.18 -4.92 34.72
C THR A 227 13.82 -4.55 34.11
N CYS A 228 13.10 -5.54 33.61
CA CYS A 228 11.75 -5.34 33.07
C CYS A 228 10.70 -5.82 34.07
N LEU A 229 9.73 -4.97 34.38
CA LEU A 229 8.54 -5.33 35.16
C LEU A 229 7.32 -5.35 34.24
N TYR A 230 6.67 -6.52 34.13
CA TYR A 230 5.44 -6.65 33.37
C TYR A 230 4.26 -6.15 34.22
N LYS A 231 3.62 -5.05 33.82
CA LYS A 231 2.42 -4.54 34.49
C LYS A 231 1.21 -4.66 33.57
N HIS A 232 0.25 -5.50 33.96
CA HIS A 232 -1.01 -5.64 33.25
C HIS A 232 -1.89 -4.41 33.54
N ILE A 233 -2.15 -3.57 32.54
CA ILE A 233 -3.09 -2.44 32.66
C ILE A 233 -4.21 -2.69 31.65
N GLN A 234 -5.46 -2.67 32.13
CA GLN A 234 -6.64 -3.16 31.40
C GLN A 234 -6.95 -2.47 30.06
N HIS A 235 -6.25 -1.40 29.69
CA HIS A 235 -6.48 -0.71 28.41
C HIS A 235 -5.21 -0.34 27.62
N ASP A 236 -4.01 -0.61 28.14
CA ASP A 236 -2.75 -0.42 27.41
C ASP A 236 -1.62 -1.24 28.05
N ASN A 237 -1.10 -2.23 27.32
CA ASN A 237 0.06 -3.00 27.79
C ASN A 237 1.34 -2.15 27.61
N GLN A 238 1.89 -1.63 28.70
CA GLN A 238 3.17 -0.91 28.70
C GLN A 238 4.29 -1.76 29.30
N ILE A 239 5.41 -1.87 28.58
CA ILE A 239 6.66 -2.42 29.13
C ILE A 239 7.37 -1.28 29.87
N LEU A 240 7.47 -1.40 31.20
CA LEU A 240 8.24 -0.47 32.02
C LEU A 240 9.66 -1.00 32.17
N CYS A 241 10.58 -0.38 31.44
CA CYS A 241 12.02 -0.60 31.58
C CYS A 241 12.57 0.37 32.63
N ARG A 242 13.20 -0.14 33.70
CA ARG A 242 13.97 0.67 34.65
C ARG A 242 15.45 0.36 34.46
N ASN A 243 16.25 1.36 34.12
CA ASN A 243 17.71 1.20 34.07
C ASN A 243 18.18 0.67 35.43
N GLY A 244 18.88 -0.46 35.40
CA GLY A 244 19.59 -0.98 36.56
C GLY A 244 20.87 -0.18 36.72
N PHE A 245 20.91 0.60 37.81
CA PHE A 245 21.97 1.53 38.24
C PHE A 245 21.98 2.90 37.55
#